data_AF-A0A932HLS0-F1
#
_entry.id   AF-A0A932HLS0-F1
#
_cell.length_a   1.000
_cell.length_b   1.000
_cell.length_c   1.000
_cell.angle_alpha   90.00
_cell.angle_beta   90.00
_cell.angle_gamma   90.00
#
_symmetry.space_group_name_H-M   'P 1'
#
loop_
_entity.id
_entity.type
_entity.pdbx_description
1 polymer ?
#
loop_
_entity_poly.entity_id
_entity_poly.type
_entity_poly.pdbx_seq_one_letter_code
_entity_poly.pdbx_strand_id
1 'polypeptide(L)'
;MTPRAVLGIGGCVACLAVGGPVRAGEQPAAAPMLLKAKPAVVLIVTEVSGEVRLGCPNRSPQRITPPSSQAHGTGYVVTPDGYILTNGHVVQPYYEKDDREVREAFLHQAIEQACLESGLSDDRKKAAVERLVPRVAPTATVELKKTL
;
A
#
# COMPACT_ATOMS: atom_id res chain seq x y z
N MET A 1 -50.76 -51.41 63.24
CA MET A 1 -51.94 -50.82 62.55
C MET A 1 -51.47 -49.60 61.79
N THR A 2 -51.55 -49.61 60.46
CA THR A 2 -51.41 -48.41 59.63
C THR A 2 -52.63 -47.50 59.84
N PRO A 3 -52.52 -46.17 59.64
CA PRO A 3 -52.77 -45.65 58.30
C PRO A 3 -51.89 -44.46 57.84
N ARG A 4 -51.58 -44.54 56.54
CA ARG A 4 -51.57 -43.52 55.47
C ARG A 4 -51.02 -42.11 55.72
N ALA A 5 -49.92 -41.86 55.02
CA ALA A 5 -49.37 -40.57 54.62
C ALA A 5 -50.26 -39.84 53.59
N VAL A 6 -50.41 -38.53 53.77
CA VAL A 6 -50.68 -37.53 52.71
C VAL A 6 -49.95 -36.25 53.10
N LEU A 7 -48.78 -35.99 52.50
CA LEU A 7 -48.11 -34.70 52.43
C LEU A 7 -47.42 -34.75 51.06
N GLY A 8 -47.71 -33.91 50.07
CA GLY A 8 -47.81 -32.45 50.13
C GLY A 8 -46.96 -32.00 48.95
N ILE A 9 -47.64 -31.52 47.92
CA ILE A 9 -47.12 -31.24 46.57
C ILE A 9 -45.84 -30.40 46.62
N GLY A 10 -44.79 -30.91 45.97
CA GLY A 10 -43.52 -30.22 45.77
C GLY A 10 -43.73 -28.94 44.96
N GLY A 11 -43.64 -27.79 45.63
CA GLY A 11 -43.58 -26.49 45.00
C GLY A 11 -42.15 -26.19 44.55
N CYS A 12 -41.91 -26.25 43.25
CA CYS A 12 -40.74 -25.64 42.62
C CYS A 12 -40.70 -24.16 42.99
N VAL A 13 -39.71 -23.75 43.79
CA VAL A 13 -39.38 -22.35 44.02
C VAL A 13 -38.84 -21.80 42.71
N ALA A 14 -39.71 -21.12 41.95
CA ALA A 14 -39.34 -20.38 40.77
C ALA A 14 -38.43 -19.21 41.17
N CYS A 15 -37.17 -19.25 40.75
CA CYS A 15 -36.30 -18.08 40.75
C CYS A 15 -36.90 -17.04 39.80
N LEU A 16 -37.63 -16.05 40.34
CA LEU A 16 -37.99 -14.82 39.66
C LEU A 16 -36.70 -14.06 39.33
N ALA A 17 -36.15 -14.32 38.15
CA ALA A 17 -35.13 -13.49 37.55
C ALA A 17 -35.72 -12.08 37.38
N VAL A 18 -35.17 -11.11 38.12
CA VAL A 18 -35.39 -9.68 37.86
C VAL A 18 -34.77 -9.37 36.51
N GLY A 19 -35.54 -9.59 35.44
CA GLY A 19 -35.23 -9.16 34.09
C GLY A 19 -35.43 -7.66 33.98
N GLY A 20 -34.43 -6.87 34.39
CA GLY A 20 -34.33 -5.50 33.93
C GLY A 20 -34.24 -5.49 32.39
N PRO A 21 -34.79 -4.49 31.69
CA PRO A 21 -34.62 -4.41 30.24
C PRO A 21 -33.14 -4.28 29.93
N VAL A 22 -32.54 -5.37 29.44
CA VAL A 22 -31.28 -5.31 28.72
C VAL A 22 -31.57 -4.51 27.47
N ARG A 23 -31.24 -3.21 27.50
CA ARG A 23 -31.06 -2.43 26.28
C ARG A 23 -29.87 -3.08 25.59
N ALA A 24 -30.15 -3.93 24.60
CA ALA A 24 -29.17 -4.23 23.57
C ALA A 24 -28.68 -2.86 23.06
N GLY A 25 -27.42 -2.55 23.32
CA GLY A 25 -26.82 -1.32 22.81
C GLY A 25 -26.96 -1.34 21.29
N GLU A 26 -27.70 -0.39 20.73
CA GLU A 26 -27.78 -0.14 19.30
C GLU A 26 -26.33 -0.07 18.79
N GLN A 27 -25.93 -1.08 18.02
CA GLN A 27 -24.62 -1.08 17.40
C GLN A 27 -24.60 0.13 16.45
N PRO A 28 -23.69 1.10 16.62
CA PRO A 28 -23.79 2.35 15.88
C PRO A 28 -23.88 2.05 14.38
N ALA A 29 -24.78 2.75 13.69
CA ALA A 29 -25.19 2.54 12.29
C ALA A 29 -24.07 2.86 11.26
N ALA A 30 -22.86 2.39 11.51
CA ALA A 30 -21.69 2.57 10.67
C ALA A 30 -21.82 1.80 9.35
N ALA A 31 -22.46 0.62 9.36
CA ALA A 31 -22.57 -0.20 8.15
C ALA A 31 -23.41 0.46 7.04
N PRO A 32 -24.63 0.97 7.30
CA PRO A 32 -25.40 1.69 6.28
C PRO A 32 -24.68 2.95 5.75
N MET A 33 -24.00 3.70 6.61
CA MET A 33 -23.24 4.89 6.22
C MET A 33 -22.02 4.52 5.36
N LEU A 34 -21.28 3.48 5.73
CA LEU A 34 -20.12 3.01 4.98
C LEU A 34 -20.52 2.50 3.60
N LEU A 35 -21.65 1.77 3.49
CA LEU A 35 -22.15 1.28 2.20
C LEU A 35 -22.56 2.43 1.26
N LYS A 36 -23.05 3.55 1.81
CA LYS A 36 -23.34 4.76 1.04
C LYS A 36 -22.08 5.54 0.66
N ALA A 37 -21.06 5.57 1.52
CA ALA A 37 -19.83 6.32 1.30
C ALA A 37 -18.83 5.60 0.39
N LYS A 38 -18.73 4.27 0.47
CA LYS A 38 -17.73 3.46 -0.26
C LYS A 38 -17.69 3.71 -1.77
N PRO A 39 -18.82 3.89 -2.50
CA PRO A 39 -18.79 4.20 -3.93
C PRO A 39 -18.07 5.50 -4.29
N ALA A 40 -17.95 6.45 -3.35
CA ALA A 40 -17.20 7.69 -3.56
C ALA A 40 -15.69 7.54 -3.28
N VAL A 41 -15.23 6.40 -2.74
CA VAL A 41 -13.81 6.16 -2.42
C VAL A 41 -13.11 5.52 -3.60
N VAL A 42 -12.00 6.13 -4.02
CA VAL A 42 -11.17 5.64 -5.14
C VAL A 42 -9.77 5.30 -4.68
N LEU A 43 -9.14 4.35 -5.37
CA LEU A 43 -7.70 4.09 -5.29
C LEU A 43 -7.00 5.01 -6.31
N ILE A 44 -5.95 5.67 -5.88
CA ILE A 44 -5.09 6.51 -6.72
C ILE A 44 -3.72 5.87 -6.75
N VAL A 45 -3.17 5.73 -7.96
CA VAL A 45 -1.83 5.19 -8.19
C VAL A 45 -1.09 6.18 -9.06
N THR A 46 -0.05 6.81 -8.51
CA THR A 46 0.93 7.49 -9.35
C THR A 46 2.10 6.57 -9.63
N GLU A 47 2.59 6.63 -10.86
CA GLU A 47 3.70 5.82 -11.31
C GLU A 47 4.74 6.69 -12.00
N VAL A 48 5.99 6.51 -11.60
CA VAL A 48 7.16 6.99 -12.34
C VAL A 48 7.86 5.76 -12.90
N SER A 49 7.80 5.63 -14.21
CA SER A 49 8.51 4.63 -14.99
C SER A 49 9.68 5.28 -15.72
N GLY A 50 10.60 4.49 -16.25
CA GLY A 50 11.73 5.06 -16.96
C GLY A 50 12.57 4.03 -17.69
N GLU A 51 13.34 4.53 -18.65
CA GLU A 51 14.33 3.78 -19.39
C GLU A 51 15.71 4.37 -19.14
N VAL A 52 16.69 3.50 -18.90
CA VAL A 52 18.09 3.88 -18.66
C VAL A 52 18.96 3.27 -19.73
N ARG A 53 19.74 4.12 -20.42
CA ARG A 53 20.79 3.71 -21.34
C ARG A 53 22.13 3.91 -20.67
N LEU A 54 22.95 2.86 -20.61
CA LEU A 54 24.24 2.92 -19.92
C LEU A 54 25.25 1.96 -20.54
N GLY A 55 26.54 2.23 -20.35
CA GLY A 55 27.63 1.32 -20.71
C GLY A 55 28.30 0.76 -19.46
N CYS A 56 28.26 -0.56 -19.28
CA CYS A 56 29.04 -1.21 -18.23
C CYS A 56 30.50 -1.39 -18.69
N PRO A 57 31.47 -1.40 -17.76
CA PRO A 57 32.86 -1.71 -18.12
C PRO A 57 32.97 -3.06 -18.85
N ASN A 58 33.67 -3.07 -19.98
CA ASN A 58 33.88 -4.26 -20.82
C ASN A 58 32.60 -4.90 -21.40
N ARG A 59 31.49 -4.15 -21.49
CA ARG A 59 30.25 -4.60 -22.14
C ARG A 59 29.80 -3.60 -23.20
N SER A 60 28.98 -4.06 -24.14
CA SER A 60 28.29 -3.17 -25.08
C SER A 60 27.28 -2.28 -24.32
N PRO A 61 26.92 -1.10 -24.86
CA PRO A 61 25.85 -0.28 -24.32
C PRO A 61 24.55 -1.08 -24.18
N GLN A 62 23.87 -0.90 -23.06
CA GLN A 62 22.62 -1.57 -22.74
C GLN A 62 21.50 -0.56 -22.50
N ARG A 63 20.27 -1.02 -22.72
CA ARG A 63 19.04 -0.31 -22.45
C ARG A 63 18.24 -1.14 -21.46
N ILE A 64 17.98 -0.57 -20.29
CA ILE A 64 17.34 -1.23 -19.16
C ILE A 64 16.07 -0.46 -18.83
N THR A 65 15.03 -1.18 -18.44
CA THR A 65 13.80 -0.61 -17.87
C THR A 65 13.75 -1.03 -16.41
N PRO A 66 14.26 -0.21 -15.47
CA PRO A 66 14.16 -0.51 -14.06
C PRO A 66 12.70 -0.63 -13.59
N PRO A 67 12.44 -1.28 -12.44
CA PRO A 67 11.12 -1.33 -11.85
C PRO A 67 10.60 0.08 -11.60
N SER A 68 9.32 0.32 -11.91
CA SER A 68 8.72 1.63 -11.69
C SER A 68 8.57 1.94 -10.19
N SER A 69 8.65 3.24 -9.87
CA SER A 69 8.31 3.76 -8.55
C SER A 69 6.83 4.09 -8.52
N GLN A 70 6.10 3.58 -7.55
CA GLN A 70 4.66 3.83 -7.40
C GLN A 70 4.36 4.45 -6.04
N ALA A 71 3.48 5.45 -6.03
CA ALA A 71 2.83 5.89 -4.80
C ALA A 71 1.35 5.55 -4.88
N HIS A 72 0.85 4.92 -3.81
CA HIS A 72 -0.54 4.52 -3.67
C HIS A 72 -1.22 5.39 -2.62
N GLY A 73 -2.47 5.75 -2.89
CA GLY A 73 -3.28 6.47 -1.94
C GLY A 73 -4.76 6.27 -2.21
N THR A 74 -5.57 6.89 -1.36
CA THR A 74 -7.01 6.96 -1.53
C THR A 74 -7.43 8.38 -1.86
N GLY A 75 -8.59 8.49 -2.52
CA GLY A 75 -9.26 9.75 -2.71
C GLY A 75 -10.76 9.60 -2.58
N TYR A 76 -11.43 10.75 -2.56
CA TYR A 76 -12.89 10.82 -2.49
C TYR A 76 -13.41 11.66 -3.65
N VAL A 77 -14.39 11.15 -4.39
CA VAL A 77 -15.17 11.95 -5.33
C VAL A 77 -16.00 12.95 -4.52
N VAL A 78 -15.74 14.24 -4.70
CA VAL A 78 -16.38 15.32 -3.93
C VAL A 78 -17.49 16.03 -4.71
N THR A 79 -17.53 15.87 -6.03
CA THR A 79 -18.51 16.49 -6.92
C THR A 79 -18.95 15.53 -8.04
N PRO A 80 -20.18 15.67 -8.59
CA PRO A 80 -20.70 14.77 -9.64
C PRO A 80 -19.96 14.82 -10.97
N ASP A 81 -19.22 15.89 -11.25
CA ASP A 81 -18.39 16.09 -12.44
C ASP A 81 -16.99 15.46 -12.32
N GLY A 82 -16.69 14.79 -11.20
CA GLY A 82 -15.53 13.92 -11.08
C GLY A 82 -14.30 14.54 -10.40
N TYR A 83 -14.43 15.63 -9.65
CA TYR A 83 -13.32 16.10 -8.82
C TYR A 83 -13.04 15.12 -7.69
N ILE A 84 -11.75 14.80 -7.52
CA ILE A 84 -11.25 13.88 -6.50
C ILE A 84 -10.36 14.64 -5.53
N LEU A 85 -10.64 14.52 -4.24
CA LEU A 85 -9.77 15.02 -3.18
C LEU A 85 -8.83 13.91 -2.69
N THR A 86 -7.53 14.19 -2.60
CA THR A 86 -6.51 13.29 -2.06
C THR A 86 -5.37 14.05 -1.37
N ASN A 87 -4.44 13.33 -0.77
CA ASN A 87 -3.24 13.89 -0.17
C ASN A 87 -2.22 14.31 -1.24
N GLY A 88 -1.52 15.42 -1.00
CA GLY A 88 -0.50 15.93 -1.93
C GLY A 88 0.62 14.93 -2.24
N HIS A 89 1.09 14.17 -1.23
CA HIS A 89 2.17 13.20 -1.43
C HIS A 89 1.78 12.02 -2.32
N VAL A 90 0.49 11.73 -2.48
CA VAL A 90 0.01 10.66 -3.37
C VAL A 90 0.22 11.05 -4.83
N VAL A 91 0.02 12.33 -5.14
CA VAL A 91 0.16 12.88 -6.50
C VAL A 91 1.51 13.55 -6.76
N GLN A 92 2.30 13.80 -5.72
CA GLN A 92 3.60 14.45 -5.81
C GLN A 92 4.52 13.82 -6.86
N PRO A 93 4.67 12.49 -6.99
CA PRO A 93 5.55 11.90 -8.00
C PRO A 93 5.20 12.31 -9.45
N TYR A 94 3.94 12.65 -9.71
CA TYR A 94 3.49 13.12 -11.02
C TYR A 94 3.79 14.61 -11.25
N TYR A 95 3.64 15.45 -10.22
CA TYR A 95 3.76 16.92 -10.33
C TYR A 95 5.15 17.48 -10.03
N GLU A 96 5.96 16.75 -9.27
CA GLU A 96 7.33 17.15 -8.92
C GLU A 96 8.13 17.41 -10.21
N LYS A 97 8.92 18.49 -10.23
CA LYS A 97 9.76 18.83 -11.39
C LYS A 97 11.22 18.47 -11.18
N ASP A 98 11.65 18.44 -9.92
CA ASP A 98 12.99 17.97 -9.58
C ASP A 98 13.01 16.45 -9.51
N ASP A 99 13.43 15.84 -10.63
CA ASP A 99 13.54 14.39 -10.76
C ASP A 99 14.93 13.85 -10.38
N ARG A 100 15.79 14.65 -9.75
CA ARG A 100 17.18 14.25 -9.49
C ARG A 100 17.27 12.95 -8.68
N GLU A 101 16.53 12.86 -7.58
CA GLU A 101 16.54 11.69 -6.71
C GLU A 101 15.97 10.44 -7.40
N VAL A 102 14.89 10.61 -8.16
CA VAL A 102 14.28 9.51 -8.93
C VAL A 102 15.24 9.02 -10.03
N ARG A 103 15.91 9.95 -10.73
CA ARG A 103 16.91 9.60 -11.75
C ARG A 103 18.10 8.84 -11.16
N GLU A 104 18.58 9.26 -10.00
CA GLU A 104 19.65 8.57 -9.27
C GLU A 104 19.23 7.14 -8.88
N ALA A 105 18.02 6.99 -8.31
CA ALA A 105 17.49 5.68 -7.96
C ALA A 105 17.37 4.74 -9.18
N PHE A 106 16.84 5.24 -10.31
CA PHE A 106 16.73 4.48 -11.56
C PHE A 106 18.10 4.09 -12.12
N LEU A 107 19.09 4.99 -12.04
CA LEU A 107 20.47 4.69 -12.46
C LEU A 107 21.07 3.58 -11.60
N HIS A 108 20.90 3.63 -10.27
CA HIS A 108 21.41 2.61 -9.37
C HIS A 108 20.80 1.24 -9.66
N GLN A 109 19.48 1.17 -9.85
CA GLN A 109 18.79 -0.06 -10.23
C GLN A 109 19.26 -0.58 -11.59
N ALA A 110 19.45 0.30 -12.57
CA ALA A 110 19.94 -0.10 -13.88
C ALA A 110 21.38 -0.65 -13.82
N ILE A 111 22.27 -0.04 -13.01
CA ILE A 111 23.63 -0.55 -12.80
C ILE A 111 23.60 -1.93 -12.13
N GLU A 112 22.74 -2.11 -11.11
CA GLU A 112 22.57 -3.41 -10.45
C GLU A 112 22.15 -4.50 -11.45
N GLN A 113 21.19 -4.19 -12.33
CA GLN A 113 20.66 -5.15 -13.31
C GLN A 113 21.61 -5.44 -14.48
N ALA A 114 22.30 -4.42 -14.99
CA ALA A 114 23.12 -4.51 -16.20
C ALA A 114 24.56 -4.92 -15.94
N CYS A 115 25.16 -4.40 -14.86
CA CYS A 115 26.60 -4.43 -14.65
C CYS A 115 27.04 -5.43 -13.58
N LEU A 116 26.14 -5.93 -12.75
CA LEU A 116 26.47 -6.90 -11.71
C LEU A 116 26.12 -8.33 -12.12
N GLU A 117 26.87 -9.28 -11.56
CA GLU A 117 26.57 -10.70 -11.70
C GLU A 117 25.38 -11.09 -10.82
N SER A 118 24.61 -12.09 -11.23
CA SER A 118 23.55 -12.65 -10.39
C SER A 118 24.14 -13.34 -9.15
N GLY A 119 23.44 -13.32 -8.02
CA GLY A 119 23.80 -14.09 -6.82
C GLY A 119 24.78 -13.42 -5.86
N LEU A 120 25.13 -12.14 -6.05
CA LEU A 120 25.80 -11.36 -5.01
C LEU A 120 24.85 -11.11 -3.82
N SER A 121 25.40 -11.07 -2.61
CA SER A 121 24.68 -10.57 -1.42
C SER A 121 24.41 -9.07 -1.53
N ASP A 122 23.38 -8.60 -0.83
CA ASP A 122 22.92 -7.20 -0.90
C ASP A 122 24.02 -6.18 -0.54
N ASP A 123 24.82 -6.46 0.50
CA ASP A 123 25.94 -5.59 0.88
C ASP A 123 27.00 -5.48 -0.23
N ARG A 124 27.28 -6.61 -0.90
CA ARG A 124 28.26 -6.63 -2.00
C ARG A 124 27.72 -5.94 -3.24
N LYS A 125 26.42 -6.07 -3.51
CA LYS A 125 25.76 -5.33 -4.60
C LYS A 125 25.86 -3.83 -4.35
N LYS A 126 25.48 -3.38 -3.15
CA LYS A 126 25.53 -1.96 -2.79
C LYS A 126 26.93 -1.37 -2.96
N ALA A 127 27.95 -2.02 -2.40
CA ALA A 127 29.33 -1.59 -2.54
C ALA A 127 29.81 -1.59 -4.01
N ALA A 128 29.36 -2.56 -4.81
CA ALA A 128 29.71 -2.62 -6.24
C ALA A 128 29.02 -1.50 -7.05
N VAL A 129 27.76 -1.19 -6.78
CA VAL A 129 27.04 -0.06 -7.39
C VAL A 129 27.74 1.25 -7.04
N GLU A 130 28.03 1.50 -5.77
CA GLU A 130 28.73 2.72 -5.31
C GLU A 130 30.07 2.93 -6.03
N ARG A 131 30.81 1.84 -6.30
CA ARG A 131 32.07 1.90 -7.05
C ARG A 131 31.87 2.18 -8.55
N LEU A 132 30.75 1.74 -9.12
CA LEU A 132 30.47 1.85 -10.55
C LEU A 132 29.81 3.17 -10.94
N VAL A 133 29.01 3.76 -10.05
CA VAL A 133 28.28 5.02 -10.30
C VAL A 133 29.19 6.11 -10.87
N PRO A 134 30.37 6.44 -10.31
CA PRO A 134 31.23 7.50 -10.85
C PRO A 134 31.74 7.23 -12.28
N ARG A 135 31.77 5.97 -12.70
CA ARG A 135 32.25 5.55 -14.03
C ARG A 135 31.11 5.50 -15.05
N VAL A 136 29.92 5.10 -14.62
CA VAL A 136 28.77 4.85 -15.48
C VAL A 136 27.88 6.10 -15.59
N ALA A 137 27.67 6.85 -14.50
CA ALA A 137 26.78 8.00 -14.46
C ALA A 137 27.07 9.06 -15.55
N PRO A 138 28.32 9.42 -15.87
CA PRO A 138 28.59 10.45 -16.89
C PRO A 138 28.18 10.06 -18.32
N THR A 139 28.07 8.76 -18.60
CA THR A 139 27.69 8.23 -19.93
C THR A 139 26.26 7.70 -19.97
N ALA A 140 25.58 7.67 -18.82
CA ALA A 140 24.23 7.16 -18.70
C ALA A 140 23.20 8.24 -19.09
N THR A 141 22.11 7.81 -19.73
CA THR A 141 20.94 8.63 -20.01
C THR A 141 19.73 8.01 -19.34
N VAL A 142 18.99 8.80 -18.56
CA VAL A 142 17.75 8.39 -17.90
C VAL A 142 16.58 9.15 -18.51
N GLU A 143 15.62 8.44 -19.07
CA GLU A 143 14.36 8.98 -19.59
C GLU A 143 13.22 8.53 -18.68
N LEU A 144 12.55 9.49 -18.02
CA LEU A 144 11.44 9.20 -17.12
C LEU A 144 10.09 9.47 -17.79
N LYS A 145 9.08 8.70 -17.41
CA LYS A 145 7.68 8.86 -17.78
C LYS A 145 6.81 8.76 -16.54
N LYS A 146 6.01 9.80 -16.31
CA LYS A 146 5.10 9.94 -15.17
C LYS A 146 3.66 9.69 -15.60
N THR A 147 2.93 8.93 -14.79
CA THR A 147 1.51 8.59 -15.00
C THR A 147 0.75 8.80 -13.69
N LEU A 148 -0.49 9.30 -13.81
CA LEU A 148 -1.47 9.46 -12.74
C LEU A 148 -2.77 8.79 -13.17
#